data_AF-A0AAN4ZAS5-F1
#
_entry.id   AF-A0AAN4ZAS5-F1
#
_cell.length_a   1.000
_cell.length_b   1.000
_cell.length_c   1.000
_cell.angle_alpha   90.00
_cell.angle_beta   90.00
_cell.angle_gamma   90.00
#
_symmetry.space_group_name_H-M   'P 1'
#
loop_
_entity.id
_entity.type
_entity.pdbx_description
1 polymer ?
#
loop_
_entity_poly.entity_id
_entity_poly.type
_entity_poly.pdbx_seq_one_letter_code
_entity_poly.pdbx_strand_id
1 'polypeptide(L)'
;YTSPNVTGFFTSFNLMMETIKEIEKWDHEKEMNREKEDKMNARREKTKKKHGRPEVDKDLTINRIIANRQASEHFNSKVFRDVPTRLTDLLIRLIEHGPYEFPFDPSELGDLFDMASEVLAEEPSVVEIDFGVHVIGNVEGSYIDLFRWFSTFGWPPKEKFVFLGGAIHPQNAFSLEVLALILALKMKMPNKVYLIRGYAEGQPLNMGDRFPPRISETLREVAAKALSRLPLAVLINKQILCIHSSLPNGMTTVDEINQIRRPLVSYHKNSLEAYLFDAVPDLILQKPIDQIGDNRE
;
A
#
# COMPACT_ATOMS: atom_id res chain seq x y z
N TYR A 1 -24.45 37.16 10.09
CA TYR A 1 -24.32 36.07 9.10
C TYR A 1 -22.84 35.79 8.87
N THR A 2 -22.22 35.00 9.74
CA THR A 2 -20.87 34.47 9.55
C THR A 2 -20.99 33.11 8.86
N SER A 3 -20.38 33.00 7.68
CA SER A 3 -20.34 31.80 6.84
C SER A 3 -19.85 30.56 7.63
N PRO A 4 -20.56 29.41 7.58
CA PRO A 4 -20.09 28.14 8.16
C PRO A 4 -18.84 27.55 7.47
N ASN A 5 -18.47 28.04 6.28
CA ASN A 5 -17.45 27.41 5.43
C ASN A 5 -16.01 27.77 5.83
N VAL A 6 -15.81 28.84 6.59
CA VAL A 6 -14.46 29.26 7.00
C VAL A 6 -13.93 28.31 8.08
N THR A 7 -14.77 27.93 9.04
CA THR A 7 -14.40 26.99 10.12
C THR A 7 -14.04 25.59 9.62
N GLY A 8 -14.74 25.08 8.59
CA GLY A 8 -14.42 23.77 8.01
C GLY A 8 -13.05 23.73 7.34
N PHE A 9 -12.71 24.76 6.57
CA PHE A 9 -11.42 24.84 5.86
C PHE A 9 -10.23 24.97 6.82
N PHE A 10 -10.34 25.81 7.86
CA PHE A 10 -9.30 25.94 8.89
C PHE A 10 -9.11 24.65 9.68
N THR A 11 -10.18 23.88 9.93
CA THR A 11 -10.10 22.60 10.63
C THR A 11 -9.39 21.55 9.77
N SER A 12 -9.75 21.44 8.50
CA SER A 12 -9.09 20.51 7.55
C SER A 12 -7.61 20.84 7.35
N PHE A 13 -7.24 22.13 7.25
CA PHE A 13 -5.83 22.54 7.14
C PHE A 13 -5.03 22.20 8.41
N ASN A 14 -5.59 22.41 9.59
CA ASN A 14 -4.92 22.06 10.84
C ASN A 14 -4.72 20.55 10.99
N LEU A 15 -5.74 19.75 10.62
CA LEU A 15 -5.64 18.28 10.56
C LEU A 15 -4.53 17.85 9.60
N MET A 16 -4.46 18.45 8.41
CA MET A 16 -3.43 18.18 7.41
C MET A 16 -2.02 18.47 7.95
N MET A 17 -1.82 19.63 8.58
CA MET A 17 -0.52 19.99 9.17
C MET A 17 -0.15 19.10 10.36
N GLU A 18 -1.14 18.62 11.11
CA GLU A 18 -0.92 17.66 12.19
C GLU A 18 -0.50 16.30 11.61
N THR A 19 -1.13 15.84 10.53
CA THR A 19 -0.75 14.63 9.80
C THR A 19 0.69 14.71 9.31
N ILE A 20 1.10 15.83 8.71
CA ILE A 20 2.49 16.01 8.23
C ILE A 20 3.47 15.87 9.41
N LYS A 21 3.21 16.55 10.52
CA LYS A 21 4.02 16.41 11.75
C LYS A 21 4.05 14.98 12.27
N GLU A 22 2.96 14.23 12.13
CA GLU A 22 2.92 12.83 12.53
C GLU A 22 3.67 11.90 11.57
N ILE A 23 3.62 12.17 10.27
CA ILE A 23 4.43 11.47 9.26
C ILE A 23 5.92 11.66 9.56
N GLU A 24 6.34 12.89 9.90
CA GLU A 24 7.71 13.20 10.31
C GLU A 24 8.08 12.53 11.64
N LYS A 25 7.21 12.57 12.66
CA LYS A 25 7.44 11.85 13.93
C LYS A 25 7.56 10.35 13.73
N TRP A 26 6.72 9.80 12.86
CA TRP A 26 6.71 8.37 12.58
C TRP A 26 8.05 7.93 11.94
N ASP A 27 8.70 8.78 11.13
CA ASP A 27 10.06 8.49 10.64
C ASP A 27 11.06 8.38 11.78
N HIS A 28 11.06 9.34 12.69
CA HIS A 28 11.95 9.31 13.85
C HIS A 28 11.72 8.06 14.71
N GLU A 29 10.47 7.65 14.91
CA GLU A 29 10.15 6.44 15.67
C GLU A 29 10.59 5.16 14.96
N LYS A 30 10.37 5.05 13.64
CA LYS A 30 10.83 3.89 12.85
C LYS A 30 12.35 3.79 12.86
N GLU A 31 13.05 4.92 12.75
CA GLU A 31 14.51 4.99 12.79
C GLU A 31 15.05 4.54 14.17
N MET A 32 14.47 5.06 15.25
CA MET A 32 14.82 4.68 16.61
C MET A 32 14.58 3.18 16.88
N ASN A 33 13.51 2.60 16.32
CA ASN A 33 13.23 1.17 16.46
C ASN A 33 14.19 0.30 15.63
N ARG A 34 14.51 0.72 14.40
CA ARG A 34 15.55 0.06 13.57
C ARG A 34 16.91 0.08 14.26
N GLU A 35 17.30 1.20 14.86
CA GLU A 35 18.56 1.28 15.62
C GLU A 35 18.59 0.34 16.82
N LYS A 36 17.47 0.20 17.53
CA LYS A 36 17.37 -0.72 18.67
C LYS A 36 17.50 -2.17 18.20
N GLU A 37 16.88 -2.53 17.08
CA GLU A 37 16.99 -3.86 16.47
C GLU A 37 18.41 -4.15 15.99
N ASP A 38 19.07 -3.21 15.30
CA ASP A 38 20.46 -3.35 14.86
C ASP A 38 21.41 -3.51 16.05
N LYS A 39 21.23 -2.71 17.11
CA LYS A 39 22.00 -2.83 18.36
C LYS A 39 21.75 -4.18 19.05
N MET A 40 20.53 -4.70 19.00
CA MET A 40 20.17 -6.00 19.57
C MET A 40 20.76 -7.16 18.75
N ASN A 41 20.71 -7.08 17.42
CA ASN A 41 21.27 -8.07 16.50
C ASN A 41 22.80 -8.10 16.60
N ALA A 42 23.47 -6.94 16.64
CA ALA A 42 24.90 -6.84 16.87
C ALA A 42 25.32 -7.40 18.25
N ARG A 43 24.48 -7.24 19.28
CA ARG A 43 24.69 -7.90 20.58
C ARG A 43 24.56 -9.42 20.47
N ARG A 44 23.52 -9.93 19.80
CA ARG A 44 23.30 -11.38 19.59
C ARG A 44 24.46 -12.04 18.82
N GLU A 45 25.02 -11.38 17.82
CA GLU A 45 26.20 -11.88 17.09
C GLU A 45 27.46 -11.92 17.96
N LYS A 46 27.67 -10.90 18.81
CA LYS A 46 28.78 -10.89 19.78
C LYS A 46 28.65 -12.01 20.81
N THR A 47 27.42 -12.35 21.24
CA THR A 47 27.19 -13.45 22.20
C THR A 47 27.39 -14.82 21.54
N LYS A 48 27.00 -14.98 20.27
CA LYS A 48 27.28 -16.21 19.48
C LYS A 48 28.77 -16.45 19.27
N LYS A 49 29.57 -15.40 19.01
CA LYS A 49 31.04 -15.51 18.93
C LYS A 49 31.71 -15.89 20.25
N LYS A 50 31.10 -15.61 21.41
CA LYS A 50 31.62 -16.00 22.73
C LYS A 50 31.34 -17.45 23.13
N HIS A 51 30.46 -18.17 22.42
CA HIS A 51 30.06 -19.55 22.76
C HIS A 51 30.51 -20.61 21.72
N GLY A 52 31.47 -20.29 20.84
CA GLY A 52 32.13 -21.29 19.99
C GLY A 52 33.18 -22.08 20.77
N ARG A 53 33.12 -23.42 20.74
CA ARG A 53 34.14 -24.33 21.28
C ARG A 53 35.52 -24.07 20.65
N PRO A 54 36.65 -24.32 21.35
CA PRO A 54 37.98 -24.18 20.77
C PRO A 54 38.22 -25.35 19.80
N GLU A 55 38.50 -25.03 18.53
CA GLU A 55 39.01 -25.99 17.55
C GLU A 55 40.46 -25.62 17.21
N VAL A 56 41.26 -26.67 17.02
CA VAL A 56 42.71 -26.72 17.08
C VAL A 56 43.39 -25.89 15.97
N ASP A 57 44.49 -25.28 16.36
CA ASP A 57 45.46 -24.51 15.59
C ASP A 57 45.82 -25.16 14.23
N LYS A 58 45.57 -24.42 13.14
CA LYS A 58 46.25 -24.56 11.85
C LYS A 58 46.51 -23.17 11.25
N ASP A 59 47.69 -22.68 11.57
CA ASP A 59 48.65 -22.00 10.68
C ASP A 59 48.25 -20.67 10.03
N LEU A 60 48.56 -19.58 10.76
CA LEU A 60 49.53 -18.51 10.41
C LEU A 60 49.44 -17.72 9.08
N THR A 61 48.52 -18.03 8.17
CA THR A 61 48.37 -17.27 6.90
C THR A 61 47.30 -16.17 7.01
N ILE A 62 46.34 -16.32 7.93
CA ILE A 62 45.18 -15.42 8.06
C ILE A 62 45.54 -14.11 8.79
N ASN A 63 46.53 -14.13 9.69
CA ASN A 63 46.89 -12.95 10.48
C ASN A 63 47.52 -11.81 9.66
N ARG A 64 48.12 -12.10 8.49
CA ARG A 64 48.59 -11.06 7.55
C ARG A 64 47.45 -10.40 6.76
N ILE A 65 46.35 -11.12 6.52
CA ILE A 65 45.17 -10.59 5.81
C ILE A 65 44.33 -9.72 6.76
N ILE A 66 44.28 -10.06 8.05
CA ILE A 66 43.57 -9.27 9.08
C ILE A 66 44.28 -7.93 9.33
N ALA A 67 45.61 -7.90 9.39
CA ALA A 67 46.37 -6.66 9.58
C ALA A 67 46.21 -5.66 8.40
N ASN A 68 46.05 -6.16 7.16
CA ASN A 68 45.79 -5.30 5.99
C ASN A 68 44.32 -4.86 5.86
N ARG A 69 43.37 -5.52 6.55
CA ARG A 69 41.96 -5.07 6.61
C ARG A 69 41.72 -3.98 7.65
N GLN A 70 42.55 -3.91 8.69
CA GLN A 70 42.45 -2.85 9.71
C GLN A 70 42.87 -1.47 9.18
N ALA A 71 43.54 -1.39 8.03
CA ALA A 71 43.84 -0.14 7.34
C ALA A 71 42.69 0.40 6.46
N SER A 72 41.58 -0.33 6.29
CA SER A 72 40.41 0.13 5.52
C SER A 72 39.18 0.49 6.36
N GLU A 73 39.30 0.56 7.69
CA GLU A 73 38.19 0.89 8.60
C GLU A 73 37.95 2.40 8.80
N HIS A 74 38.41 3.27 7.90
CA HIS A 74 38.25 4.73 8.04
C HIS A 74 37.41 5.40 6.93
N PHE A 75 36.40 4.73 6.40
CA PHE A 75 35.34 5.43 5.63
C PHE A 75 33.99 4.70 5.73
N ASN A 76 33.42 4.67 6.94
CA ASN A 76 32.00 4.36 7.09
C ASN A 76 31.38 5.30 8.13
N SER A 77 31.58 6.60 7.93
CA SER A 77 30.64 7.58 8.46
C SER A 77 29.32 7.33 7.73
N LYS A 78 28.43 6.52 8.32
CA LYS A 78 27.01 6.52 7.93
C LYS A 78 26.56 7.98 7.97
N VAL A 79 26.33 8.55 6.79
CA VAL A 79 25.75 9.88 6.65
C VAL A 79 24.37 9.78 7.27
N PHE A 80 24.20 10.34 8.47
CA PHE A 80 22.89 10.58 9.06
C PHE A 80 22.16 11.54 8.13
N ARG A 81 21.06 11.09 7.55
CA ARG A 81 20.17 11.98 6.80
C ARG A 81 18.98 12.29 7.68
N ASP A 82 19.01 13.49 8.25
CA ASP A 82 17.83 14.20 8.78
C ASP A 82 16.94 14.73 7.63
N VAL A 83 16.99 14.06 6.47
CA VAL A 83 16.38 14.49 5.21
C VAL A 83 15.31 13.46 4.87
N PRO A 84 14.04 13.88 4.63
CA PRO A 84 12.99 12.99 4.20
C PRO A 84 13.46 12.09 3.06
N THR A 85 13.08 10.81 3.08
CA THR A 85 13.28 9.95 1.91
C THR A 85 12.52 10.55 0.72
N ARG A 86 12.99 10.34 -0.52
CA ARG A 86 12.30 10.85 -1.73
C ARG A 86 10.81 10.54 -1.72
N LEU A 87 10.43 9.35 -1.27
CA LEU A 87 9.05 8.94 -1.12
C LEU A 87 8.27 9.72 -0.04
N THR A 88 8.91 10.02 1.09
CA THR A 88 8.28 10.82 2.14
C THR A 88 8.08 12.25 1.67
N ASP A 89 9.05 12.79 0.95
CA ASP A 89 8.95 14.10 0.32
C ASP A 89 7.78 14.14 -0.69
N LEU A 90 7.66 13.13 -1.56
CA LEU A 90 6.52 12.99 -2.47
C LEU A 90 5.18 12.96 -1.71
N LEU A 91 5.08 12.16 -0.65
CA LEU A 91 3.86 12.05 0.16
C LEU A 91 3.47 13.40 0.77
N ILE A 92 4.44 14.11 1.36
CA ILE A 92 4.20 15.43 1.96
C ILE A 92 3.75 16.42 0.87
N ARG A 93 4.44 16.46 -0.28
CA ARG A 93 4.07 17.33 -1.40
C ARG A 93 2.67 17.02 -1.93
N LEU A 94 2.26 15.75 -2.03
CA LEU A 94 0.91 15.37 -2.45
C LEU A 94 -0.15 15.88 -1.47
N ILE A 95 0.10 15.73 -0.17
CA ILE A 95 -0.82 16.18 0.89
C ILE A 95 -0.93 17.71 0.88
N GLU A 96 0.20 18.43 0.87
CA GLU A 96 0.24 19.90 0.88
C GLU A 96 -0.36 20.52 -0.39
N HIS A 97 -0.12 19.89 -1.54
CA HIS A 97 -0.69 20.34 -2.81
C HIS A 97 -2.22 20.21 -2.83
N GLY A 98 -2.77 19.22 -2.12
CA GLY A 98 -4.20 19.01 -2.03
C GLY A 98 -4.79 18.29 -3.26
N PRO A 99 -6.14 18.23 -3.36
CA PRO A 99 -6.86 17.44 -4.34
C PRO A 99 -6.90 18.10 -5.74
N TYR A 100 -5.74 18.51 -6.26
CA TYR A 100 -5.56 19.15 -7.56
C TYR A 100 -4.56 18.36 -8.40
N GLU A 101 -4.50 18.69 -9.70
CA GLU A 101 -3.58 18.07 -10.65
C GLU A 101 -2.13 18.23 -10.19
N PHE A 102 -1.47 17.11 -9.87
CA PHE A 102 -0.12 17.13 -9.32
C PHE A 102 0.95 16.95 -10.41
N PRO A 103 1.97 17.82 -10.46
CA PRO A 103 3.04 17.73 -11.46
C PRO A 103 4.08 16.68 -11.04
N PHE A 104 3.81 15.41 -11.35
CA PHE A 104 4.73 14.31 -11.04
C PHE A 104 6.01 14.35 -11.87
N ASP A 105 7.14 14.02 -11.24
CA ASP A 105 8.33 13.57 -11.95
C ASP A 105 8.16 12.10 -12.35
N PRO A 106 8.32 11.73 -13.64
CA PRO A 106 8.13 10.35 -14.08
C PRO A 106 9.06 9.34 -13.41
N SER A 107 10.29 9.74 -13.07
CA SER A 107 11.26 8.84 -12.45
C SER A 107 10.85 8.54 -11.01
N GLU A 108 10.48 9.58 -10.25
CA GLU A 108 9.96 9.44 -8.90
C GLU A 108 8.67 8.60 -8.84
N LEU A 109 7.78 8.76 -9.82
CA LEU A 109 6.55 7.98 -9.91
C LEU A 109 6.83 6.50 -10.25
N GLY A 110 7.79 6.24 -11.15
CA GLY A 110 8.26 4.89 -11.45
C GLY A 110 8.85 4.20 -10.22
N ASP A 111 9.71 4.91 -9.48
CA ASP A 111 10.30 4.44 -8.23
C ASP A 111 9.21 4.06 -7.20
N LEU A 112 8.18 4.91 -7.05
CA LEU A 112 7.03 4.64 -6.18
C LEU A 112 6.34 3.31 -6.56
N PHE A 113 6.04 3.11 -7.84
CA PHE A 113 5.35 1.90 -8.29
C PHE A 113 6.21 0.64 -8.14
N ASP A 114 7.50 0.70 -8.45
CA ASP A 114 8.39 -0.45 -8.28
C ASP A 114 8.58 -0.84 -6.81
N MET A 115 8.79 0.13 -5.92
CA MET A 115 8.90 -0.15 -4.49
C MET A 115 7.56 -0.64 -3.90
N ALA A 116 6.43 -0.07 -4.33
CA ALA A 116 5.10 -0.55 -3.92
C ALA A 116 4.87 -2.00 -4.39
N SER A 117 5.30 -2.33 -5.62
CA SER A 117 5.26 -3.69 -6.15
C SER A 117 5.98 -4.68 -5.24
N GLU A 118 7.15 -4.33 -4.69
CA GLU A 118 7.90 -5.19 -3.77
C GLU A 118 7.14 -5.43 -2.46
N VAL A 119 6.65 -4.35 -1.82
CA VAL A 119 5.89 -4.44 -0.58
C VAL A 119 4.62 -5.28 -0.76
N LEU A 120 3.88 -5.05 -1.84
CA LEU A 120 2.64 -5.79 -2.14
C LEU A 120 2.89 -7.27 -2.46
N ALA A 121 4.07 -7.61 -2.97
CA ALA A 121 4.48 -9.00 -3.21
C ALA A 121 4.62 -9.81 -1.93
N GLU A 122 5.07 -9.17 -0.83
CA GLU A 122 5.31 -9.81 0.46
C GLU A 122 4.01 -10.07 1.24
N GLU A 123 2.94 -9.35 0.92
CA GLU A 123 1.66 -9.54 1.60
C GLU A 123 1.03 -10.90 1.26
N PRO A 124 0.16 -11.46 2.13
CA PRO A 124 -0.66 -12.60 1.76
C PRO A 124 -1.77 -12.21 0.78
N SER A 125 -2.36 -13.19 0.11
CA SER A 125 -3.54 -12.95 -0.75
C SER A 125 -4.77 -12.56 0.08
N VAL A 126 -4.85 -13.01 1.34
CA VAL A 126 -5.84 -12.56 2.33
C VAL A 126 -5.12 -11.87 3.48
N VAL A 127 -5.35 -10.57 3.66
CA VAL A 127 -4.73 -9.81 4.76
C VAL A 127 -5.66 -9.83 5.98
N GLU A 128 -5.15 -10.34 7.11
CA GLU A 128 -5.89 -10.31 8.37
C GLU A 128 -5.61 -9.01 9.14
N ILE A 129 -6.67 -8.36 9.63
CA ILE A 129 -6.56 -7.11 10.38
C ILE A 129 -7.51 -7.09 11.58
N ASP A 130 -7.18 -6.29 12.60
CA ASP A 130 -8.05 -6.05 13.75
C ASP A 130 -9.17 -5.02 13.44
N PHE A 131 -10.13 -4.91 14.36
CA PHE A 131 -11.14 -3.84 14.35
C PHE A 131 -10.55 -2.42 14.42
N GLY A 132 -11.42 -1.42 14.25
CA GLY A 132 -11.07 -0.01 14.26
C GLY A 132 -10.48 0.43 12.93
N VAL A 133 -11.20 0.15 11.84
CA VAL A 133 -10.79 0.41 10.47
C VAL A 133 -11.96 0.98 9.67
N HIS A 134 -11.67 1.97 8.84
CA HIS A 134 -12.61 2.54 7.88
C HIS A 134 -12.54 1.76 6.58
N VAL A 135 -13.67 1.21 6.13
CA VAL A 135 -13.75 0.47 4.87
C VAL A 135 -14.29 1.41 3.80
N ILE A 136 -13.52 1.61 2.74
CA ILE A 136 -13.82 2.48 1.60
C ILE A 136 -14.04 1.59 0.37
N GLY A 137 -15.17 1.79 -0.31
CA GLY A 137 -15.48 1.14 -1.58
C GLY A 137 -14.76 1.81 -2.77
N ASN A 138 -15.41 1.84 -3.93
CA ASN A 138 -14.84 2.44 -5.12
C ASN A 138 -14.57 3.95 -4.93
N VAL A 139 -13.33 4.37 -5.22
CA VAL A 139 -12.89 5.77 -5.24
C VAL A 139 -13.00 6.34 -6.66
N GLU A 140 -12.78 5.50 -7.68
CA GLU A 140 -12.91 5.80 -9.11
C GLU A 140 -12.08 7.01 -9.58
N GLY A 141 -10.90 7.19 -8.98
CA GLY A 141 -10.05 8.36 -9.23
C GLY A 141 -10.61 9.68 -8.67
N SER A 142 -11.61 9.65 -7.78
CA SER A 142 -12.11 10.86 -7.13
C SER A 142 -11.14 11.35 -6.05
N TYR A 143 -10.16 12.16 -6.48
CA TYR A 143 -9.11 12.66 -5.59
C TYR A 143 -9.66 13.60 -4.50
N ILE A 144 -10.70 14.38 -4.83
CA ILE A 144 -11.35 15.29 -3.89
C ILE A 144 -12.12 14.55 -2.80
N ASP A 145 -12.80 13.46 -3.13
CA ASP A 145 -13.53 12.67 -2.15
C ASP A 145 -12.57 11.95 -1.20
N LEU A 146 -11.43 11.46 -1.72
CA LEU A 146 -10.38 10.86 -0.91
C LEU A 146 -9.85 11.84 0.15
N PHE A 147 -9.50 13.07 -0.24
CA PHE A 147 -9.08 14.12 0.70
C PHE A 147 -10.18 14.48 1.70
N ARG A 148 -11.44 14.53 1.25
CA ARG A 148 -12.58 14.81 2.12
C ARG A 148 -12.76 13.71 3.17
N TRP A 149 -12.66 12.44 2.80
CA TRP A 149 -12.75 11.32 3.73
C TRP A 149 -11.63 11.35 4.77
N PHE A 150 -10.38 11.52 4.34
CA PHE A 150 -9.26 11.64 5.28
C PHE A 150 -9.38 12.85 6.22
N SER A 151 -9.88 13.98 5.72
CA SER A 151 -10.13 15.15 6.57
C SER A 151 -11.29 14.95 7.56
N THR A 152 -12.26 14.11 7.21
CA THR A 152 -13.45 13.84 8.04
C THR A 152 -13.17 12.81 9.11
N PHE A 153 -12.56 11.68 8.73
CA PHE A 153 -12.32 10.56 9.63
C PHE A 153 -10.99 10.68 10.37
N GLY A 154 -10.03 11.39 9.80
CA GLY A 154 -8.65 11.45 10.26
C GLY A 154 -7.71 10.78 9.26
N TRP A 155 -6.51 11.33 9.13
CA TRP A 155 -5.50 10.78 8.23
C TRP A 155 -4.75 9.61 8.88
N PRO A 156 -4.19 8.67 8.09
CA PRO A 156 -3.12 7.80 8.57
C PRO A 156 -1.94 8.64 9.09
N PRO A 157 -1.30 8.30 10.22
CA PRO A 157 -1.36 7.02 10.93
C PRO A 157 -2.45 6.90 12.00
N LYS A 158 -3.19 7.96 12.34
CA LYS A 158 -4.18 7.94 13.42
C LYS A 158 -5.22 6.85 13.18
N GLU A 159 -5.77 6.87 11.99
CA GLU A 159 -6.82 5.95 11.55
C GLU A 159 -6.28 4.85 10.63
N LYS A 160 -7.00 3.72 10.58
CA LYS A 160 -6.75 2.62 9.65
C LYS A 160 -7.76 2.67 8.51
N PHE A 161 -7.32 2.39 7.29
CA PHE A 161 -8.17 2.36 6.10
C PHE A 161 -8.00 1.07 5.31
N VAL A 162 -9.12 0.53 4.83
CA VAL A 162 -9.18 -0.58 3.87
C VAL A 162 -9.89 -0.08 2.64
N PHE A 163 -9.19 -0.08 1.51
CA PHE A 163 -9.74 0.20 0.19
C PHE A 163 -10.11 -1.11 -0.49
N LEU A 164 -11.39 -1.28 -0.81
CA LEU A 164 -11.95 -2.49 -1.43
C LEU A 164 -11.67 -2.59 -2.93
N GLY A 165 -10.59 -2.01 -3.44
CA GLY A 165 -10.35 -1.85 -4.87
C GLY A 165 -11.15 -0.68 -5.48
N GLY A 166 -11.12 -0.54 -6.81
CA GLY A 166 -11.75 0.59 -7.48
C GLY A 166 -11.12 1.93 -7.10
N ALA A 167 -9.84 1.95 -6.71
CA ALA A 167 -9.08 3.16 -6.46
C ALA A 167 -8.90 3.98 -7.74
N ILE A 168 -8.68 3.29 -8.86
CA ILE A 168 -8.50 3.88 -10.18
C ILE A 168 -9.75 3.73 -11.05
N HIS A 169 -9.86 4.56 -12.10
CA HIS A 169 -10.90 4.45 -13.12
C HIS A 169 -10.30 4.73 -14.50
N PRO A 170 -10.53 3.87 -15.52
CA PRO A 170 -9.89 4.01 -16.84
C PRO A 170 -10.23 5.31 -17.57
N GLN A 171 -11.33 5.98 -17.22
CA GLN A 171 -11.75 7.25 -17.83
C GLN A 171 -11.40 8.48 -16.99
N ASN A 172 -10.78 8.32 -15.82
CA ASN A 172 -10.45 9.44 -14.93
C ASN A 172 -8.92 9.59 -14.79
N ALA A 173 -8.36 10.72 -15.26
CA ALA A 173 -6.93 11.00 -15.17
C ALA A 173 -6.44 11.23 -13.72
N PHE A 174 -7.32 11.64 -12.80
CA PHE A 174 -7.01 11.77 -11.37
C PHE A 174 -6.79 10.43 -10.66
N SER A 175 -7.02 9.31 -11.36
CA SER A 175 -6.61 7.99 -10.92
C SER A 175 -5.12 7.92 -10.59
N LEU A 176 -4.30 8.71 -11.28
CA LEU A 176 -2.87 8.76 -11.03
C LEU A 176 -2.58 9.30 -9.62
N GLU A 177 -3.16 10.43 -9.24
CA GLU A 177 -2.99 11.03 -7.91
C GLU A 177 -3.57 10.15 -6.80
N VAL A 178 -4.76 9.59 -7.01
CA VAL A 178 -5.38 8.68 -6.04
C VAL A 178 -4.48 7.47 -5.80
N LEU A 179 -4.00 6.83 -6.87
CA LEU A 179 -3.12 5.69 -6.76
C LEU A 179 -1.79 6.07 -6.09
N ALA A 180 -1.18 7.18 -6.50
CA ALA A 180 0.09 7.64 -5.96
C ALA A 180 -0.01 7.95 -4.46
N LEU A 181 -1.07 8.65 -4.02
CA LEU A 181 -1.29 8.97 -2.62
C LEU A 181 -1.53 7.71 -1.78
N ILE A 182 -2.39 6.79 -2.24
CA ILE A 182 -2.68 5.55 -1.51
C ILE A 182 -1.42 4.68 -1.40
N LEU A 183 -0.64 4.53 -2.48
CA LEU A 183 0.60 3.75 -2.45
C LEU A 183 1.67 4.41 -1.59
N ALA A 184 1.84 5.73 -1.65
CA ALA A 184 2.78 6.44 -0.80
C ALA A 184 2.41 6.30 0.69
N LEU A 185 1.12 6.41 1.04
CA LEU A 185 0.62 6.15 2.38
C LEU A 185 0.81 4.68 2.79
N LYS A 186 0.58 3.72 1.89
CA LYS A 186 0.80 2.28 2.13
C LYS A 186 2.25 1.98 2.43
N MET A 187 3.16 2.48 1.62
CA MET A 187 4.60 2.26 1.79
C MET A 187 5.11 2.90 3.08
N LYS A 188 4.60 4.09 3.41
CA LYS A 188 4.90 4.74 4.67
C LYS A 188 4.33 3.90 5.81
N MET A 189 3.04 3.65 5.82
CA MET A 189 2.31 3.08 6.95
C MET A 189 1.61 1.77 6.56
N PRO A 190 2.37 0.67 6.32
CA PRO A 190 1.82 -0.56 5.75
C PRO A 190 0.77 -1.24 6.64
N ASN A 191 0.83 -0.99 7.96
CA ASN A 191 -0.10 -1.52 8.97
C ASN A 191 -1.31 -0.60 9.22
N LYS A 192 -1.47 0.49 8.43
CA LYS A 192 -2.56 1.46 8.57
C LYS A 192 -3.37 1.60 7.28
N VAL A 193 -2.75 1.38 6.12
CA VAL A 193 -3.43 1.42 4.83
C VAL A 193 -3.40 0.04 4.20
N TYR A 194 -4.57 -0.45 3.82
CA TYR A 194 -4.76 -1.73 3.16
C TYR A 194 -5.51 -1.50 1.86
N LEU A 195 -5.04 -2.09 0.76
CA LEU A 195 -5.64 -1.97 -0.55
C LEU A 195 -5.77 -3.36 -1.13
N ILE A 196 -6.99 -3.78 -1.47
CA ILE A 196 -7.22 -5.02 -2.23
C ILE A 196 -7.44 -4.70 -3.71
N ARG A 197 -7.33 -5.74 -4.54
CA ARG A 197 -7.54 -5.64 -5.98
C ARG A 197 -9.03 -5.53 -6.31
N GLY A 198 -9.37 -4.59 -7.17
CA GLY A 198 -10.65 -4.51 -7.86
C GLY A 198 -10.52 -4.72 -9.37
N TYR A 199 -11.64 -4.60 -10.09
CA TYR A 199 -11.68 -4.75 -11.55
C TYR A 199 -10.83 -3.67 -12.25
N ALA A 200 -10.96 -2.43 -11.80
CA ALA A 200 -10.31 -1.28 -12.42
C ALA A 200 -8.79 -1.36 -12.31
N GLU A 201 -8.25 -1.95 -11.24
CA GLU A 201 -6.81 -2.19 -11.05
C GLU A 201 -6.20 -3.17 -12.07
N GLY A 202 -7.02 -3.93 -12.80
CA GLY A 202 -6.60 -4.74 -13.94
C GLY A 202 -6.57 -3.98 -15.27
N GLN A 203 -7.07 -2.74 -15.31
CA GLN A 203 -7.15 -1.94 -16.53
C GLN A 203 -5.94 -1.00 -16.66
N PRO A 204 -5.63 -0.53 -17.88
CA PRO A 204 -4.57 0.45 -18.08
C PRO A 204 -4.82 1.74 -17.28
N LEU A 205 -3.81 2.18 -16.51
CA LEU A 205 -3.88 3.42 -15.76
C LEU A 205 -4.03 4.62 -16.71
N ASN A 206 -5.07 5.41 -16.49
CA ASN A 206 -5.28 6.67 -17.19
C ASN A 206 -4.46 7.79 -16.55
N MET A 207 -3.60 8.42 -17.34
CA MET A 207 -2.75 9.54 -16.94
C MET A 207 -3.02 10.79 -17.79
N GLY A 208 -4.04 10.77 -18.65
CA GLY A 208 -4.28 11.82 -19.65
C GLY A 208 -3.04 12.09 -20.52
N ASP A 209 -2.91 13.34 -20.97
CA ASP A 209 -1.81 13.82 -21.82
C ASP A 209 -0.63 14.40 -21.01
N ARG A 210 -0.49 13.97 -19.74
CA ARG A 210 0.48 14.54 -18.79
C ARG A 210 1.93 14.18 -19.08
N PHE A 211 2.14 13.05 -19.74
CA PHE A 211 3.47 12.60 -20.14
C PHE A 211 3.52 12.23 -21.62
N PRO A 212 4.69 12.34 -22.25
CA PRO A 212 4.91 11.82 -23.60
C PRO A 212 4.50 10.34 -23.71
N PRO A 213 3.96 9.88 -24.87
CA PRO A 213 3.41 8.53 -25.01
C PRO A 213 4.34 7.39 -24.58
N ARG A 214 5.65 7.51 -24.83
CA ARG A 214 6.65 6.51 -24.43
C ARG A 214 6.79 6.39 -22.92
N ILE A 215 6.79 7.53 -22.22
CA ILE A 215 6.90 7.58 -20.75
C ILE A 215 5.62 7.06 -20.13
N SER A 216 4.46 7.48 -20.66
CA SER A 216 3.16 6.97 -20.23
C SER A 216 3.08 5.45 -20.35
N GLU A 217 3.60 4.86 -21.43
CA GLU A 217 3.58 3.40 -21.60
C GLU A 217 4.44 2.70 -20.54
N THR A 218 5.68 3.14 -20.34
CA THR A 218 6.55 2.59 -19.30
C THR A 218 5.92 2.71 -17.90
N LEU A 219 5.32 3.85 -17.58
CA LEU A 219 4.65 4.04 -16.29
C LEU A 219 3.43 3.11 -16.11
N ARG A 220 2.66 2.86 -17.18
CA ARG A 220 1.54 1.89 -17.14
C ARG A 220 2.03 0.49 -16.88
N GLU A 221 3.13 0.08 -17.50
CA GLU A 221 3.72 -1.25 -17.29
C GLU A 221 4.15 -1.44 -15.83
N VAL A 222 4.87 -0.47 -15.26
CA VAL A 222 5.32 -0.54 -13.85
C VAL A 222 4.12 -0.48 -12.89
N ALA A 223 3.13 0.37 -13.16
CA ALA A 223 1.90 0.43 -12.37
C ALA A 223 1.12 -0.89 -12.42
N ALA A 224 0.92 -1.47 -13.61
CA ALA A 224 0.25 -2.76 -13.78
C ALA A 224 0.98 -3.89 -13.05
N LYS A 225 2.32 -3.87 -13.08
CA LYS A 225 3.18 -4.81 -12.35
C LYS A 225 2.95 -4.69 -10.84
N ALA A 226 2.79 -3.49 -10.28
CA ALA A 226 2.44 -3.28 -8.88
C ALA A 226 1.00 -3.72 -8.55
N LEU A 227 0.02 -3.28 -9.33
CA LEU A 227 -1.40 -3.57 -9.13
C LEU A 227 -1.72 -5.08 -9.27
N SER A 228 -0.98 -5.80 -10.12
CA SER A 228 -1.13 -7.25 -10.27
C SER A 228 -0.80 -8.04 -9.00
N ARG A 229 -0.05 -7.41 -8.07
CA ARG A 229 0.36 -7.94 -6.77
C ARG A 229 -0.49 -7.43 -5.63
N LEU A 230 -1.65 -6.82 -5.86
CA LEU A 230 -2.55 -6.43 -4.77
C LEU A 230 -3.17 -7.65 -4.08
N PRO A 231 -3.37 -7.63 -2.75
CA PRO A 231 -4.15 -8.65 -2.05
C PRO A 231 -5.56 -8.77 -2.63
N LEU A 232 -6.21 -9.91 -2.45
CA LEU A 232 -7.52 -10.18 -3.05
C LEU A 232 -8.66 -10.02 -2.04
N ALA A 233 -8.36 -10.17 -0.76
CA ALA A 233 -9.32 -10.02 0.31
C ALA A 233 -8.67 -9.49 1.59
N VAL A 234 -9.51 -8.91 2.44
CA VAL A 234 -9.16 -8.55 3.82
C VAL A 234 -10.11 -9.29 4.76
N LEU A 235 -9.58 -9.88 5.82
CA LEU A 235 -10.36 -10.54 6.86
C LEU A 235 -10.27 -9.72 8.15
N ILE A 236 -11.34 -9.01 8.49
CA ILE A 236 -11.40 -8.16 9.68
C ILE A 236 -11.84 -8.98 10.89
N ASN A 237 -10.99 -8.99 11.91
CA ASN A 237 -11.17 -9.70 13.18
C ASN A 237 -11.60 -11.17 13.02
N LYS A 238 -11.16 -11.84 11.95
CA LYS A 238 -11.55 -13.23 11.63
C LYS A 238 -13.06 -13.45 11.51
N GLN A 239 -13.82 -12.37 11.27
CA GLN A 239 -15.29 -12.38 11.29
C GLN A 239 -15.88 -11.79 10.02
N ILE A 240 -15.30 -10.71 9.50
CA ILE A 240 -15.85 -10.00 8.33
C ILE A 240 -14.87 -10.17 7.18
N LEU A 241 -15.27 -10.94 6.17
CA LEU A 241 -14.53 -11.07 4.92
C LEU A 241 -14.91 -9.91 4.00
N CYS A 242 -13.91 -9.16 3.57
CA CYS A 242 -14.04 -8.04 2.66
C CYS A 242 -13.37 -8.38 1.32
N ILE A 243 -14.15 -8.30 0.25
CA ILE A 243 -13.75 -8.51 -1.15
C ILE A 243 -14.29 -7.36 -1.99
N HIS A 244 -13.81 -7.21 -3.22
CA HIS A 244 -14.28 -6.14 -4.10
C HIS A 244 -15.67 -6.45 -4.68
N SER A 245 -15.86 -7.68 -5.17
CA SER A 245 -17.05 -8.10 -5.90
C SER A 245 -17.82 -9.19 -5.14
N SER A 246 -17.71 -10.45 -5.55
CA SER A 246 -18.57 -11.55 -5.09
C SER A 246 -17.81 -12.83 -4.79
N LEU A 247 -18.49 -13.80 -4.16
CA LEU A 247 -17.96 -15.14 -3.95
C LEU A 247 -18.66 -16.13 -4.91
N PRO A 248 -17.93 -17.12 -5.45
CA PRO A 248 -18.56 -18.17 -6.22
C PRO A 248 -19.39 -19.09 -5.32
N ASN A 249 -20.46 -19.66 -5.90
CA ASN A 249 -21.24 -20.70 -5.25
C ASN A 249 -20.35 -21.91 -4.97
N GLY A 250 -20.33 -22.38 -3.72
CA GLY A 250 -19.58 -23.58 -3.31
C GLY A 250 -18.20 -23.32 -2.70
N MET A 251 -17.76 -22.06 -2.59
CA MET A 251 -16.61 -21.73 -1.74
C MET A 251 -16.94 -22.06 -0.28
N THR A 252 -16.03 -22.73 0.41
CA THR A 252 -16.26 -23.21 1.78
C THR A 252 -15.35 -22.56 2.80
N THR A 253 -14.13 -22.17 2.40
CA THR A 253 -13.11 -21.66 3.33
C THR A 253 -12.35 -20.47 2.76
N VAL A 254 -11.98 -19.52 3.61
CA VAL A 254 -11.18 -18.34 3.24
C VAL A 254 -9.78 -18.75 2.74
N ASP A 255 -9.28 -19.91 3.19
CA ASP A 255 -7.99 -20.46 2.75
C ASP A 255 -7.94 -20.73 1.24
N GLU A 256 -9.08 -20.97 0.59
CA GLU A 256 -9.16 -21.11 -0.87
C GLU A 256 -8.69 -19.82 -1.58
N ILE A 257 -9.04 -18.64 -1.05
CA ILE A 257 -8.56 -17.35 -1.57
C ILE A 257 -7.06 -17.20 -1.30
N ASN A 258 -6.62 -17.63 -0.12
CA ASN A 258 -5.22 -17.47 0.28
C ASN A 258 -4.25 -18.33 -0.55
N GLN A 259 -4.75 -19.42 -1.15
CA GLN A 259 -3.99 -20.28 -2.06
C GLN A 259 -3.77 -19.67 -3.46
N ILE A 260 -4.54 -18.63 -3.82
CA ILE A 260 -4.38 -17.95 -5.10
C ILE A 260 -3.01 -17.28 -5.14
N ARG A 261 -2.18 -17.67 -6.12
CA ARG A 261 -0.84 -17.11 -6.29
C ARG A 261 -0.88 -15.76 -6.98
N ARG A 262 -0.13 -14.80 -6.43
CA ARG A 262 0.06 -13.46 -6.98
C ARG A 262 1.50 -13.34 -7.50
N PRO A 263 1.78 -12.61 -8.58
CA PRO A 263 0.88 -11.70 -9.31
C PRO A 263 -0.15 -12.42 -10.19
N LEU A 264 -1.37 -11.85 -10.26
CA LEU A 264 -2.41 -12.30 -11.18
C LEU A 264 -2.34 -11.49 -12.48
N VAL A 265 -1.66 -12.05 -13.48
CA VAL A 265 -1.51 -11.44 -14.82
C VAL A 265 -2.64 -11.84 -15.76
N SER A 266 -3.14 -13.07 -15.62
CA SER A 266 -4.28 -13.60 -16.35
C SER A 266 -5.11 -14.52 -15.47
N TYR A 267 -6.39 -14.64 -15.78
CA TYR A 267 -7.34 -15.48 -15.07
C TYR A 267 -8.47 -15.94 -16.00
N HIS A 268 -9.16 -17.02 -15.63
CA HIS A 268 -10.33 -17.48 -16.36
C HIS A 268 -11.61 -16.79 -15.85
N LYS A 269 -12.56 -16.43 -16.71
CA LYS A 269 -13.79 -15.70 -16.30
C LYS A 269 -14.62 -16.37 -15.21
N ASN A 270 -14.54 -17.71 -15.09
CA ASN A 270 -15.28 -18.49 -14.09
C ASN A 270 -14.38 -19.02 -12.97
N SER A 271 -13.18 -18.47 -12.83
CA SER A 271 -12.25 -18.81 -11.75
C SER A 271 -12.62 -18.09 -10.46
N LEU A 272 -12.17 -18.61 -9.30
CA LEU A 272 -12.36 -17.96 -8.01
C LEU A 272 -11.82 -16.53 -8.04
N GLU A 273 -10.62 -16.30 -8.59
CA GLU A 273 -10.04 -14.97 -8.69
C GLU A 273 -10.91 -14.00 -9.49
N ALA A 274 -11.58 -14.43 -10.56
CA ALA A 274 -12.50 -13.59 -11.31
C ALA A 274 -13.71 -13.17 -10.47
N TYR A 275 -14.33 -14.09 -9.70
CA TYR A 275 -15.47 -13.72 -8.85
C TYR A 275 -15.11 -12.64 -7.81
N LEU A 276 -13.89 -12.69 -7.27
CA LEU A 276 -13.45 -11.80 -6.19
C LEU A 276 -13.40 -10.34 -6.58
N PHE A 277 -13.00 -10.03 -7.81
CA PHE A 277 -12.78 -8.64 -8.25
C PHE A 277 -13.36 -8.29 -9.62
N ASP A 278 -13.73 -9.26 -10.45
CA ASP A 278 -14.41 -9.01 -11.71
C ASP A 278 -15.93 -8.96 -11.47
N ALA A 279 -16.62 -8.11 -12.20
CA ALA A 279 -18.07 -8.04 -12.14
C ALA A 279 -18.62 -9.16 -13.02
N VAL A 280 -18.95 -10.32 -12.44
CA VAL A 280 -19.70 -11.34 -13.18
C VAL A 280 -21.12 -10.79 -13.40
N PRO A 281 -21.53 -10.48 -14.65
CA PRO A 281 -22.84 -9.84 -14.90
C PRO A 281 -24.03 -10.74 -14.51
N ASP A 282 -23.81 -12.05 -14.37
CA ASP A 282 -24.88 -13.03 -14.24
C ASP A 282 -25.42 -13.21 -12.81
N LEU A 283 -24.82 -12.58 -11.79
CA LEU A 283 -25.30 -12.72 -10.40
C LEU A 283 -26.13 -11.53 -9.88
N ILE A 284 -26.15 -10.39 -10.58
CA ILE A 284 -26.83 -9.18 -10.09
C ILE A 284 -28.31 -9.08 -10.53
N LEU A 285 -28.80 -9.92 -11.46
CA LEU A 285 -30.17 -9.77 -12.00
C LEU A 285 -30.95 -11.07 -12.27
N GLN A 286 -30.75 -12.16 -11.51
CA GLN A 286 -31.52 -13.39 -11.76
C GLN A 286 -32.82 -13.59 -10.96
N LYS A 287 -33.28 -12.64 -10.13
CA LYS A 287 -34.72 -12.55 -9.77
C LYS A 287 -35.13 -11.10 -9.43
N PRO A 288 -36.06 -10.48 -10.18
CA PRO A 288 -36.83 -9.37 -9.64
C PRO A 288 -37.60 -9.85 -8.40
N ILE A 289 -37.68 -9.00 -7.37
CA ILE A 289 -38.38 -9.26 -6.09
C ILE A 289 -39.92 -9.30 -6.26
N ASP A 290 -40.43 -9.20 -7.49
CA ASP A 290 -41.87 -9.11 -7.78
C ASP A 290 -42.57 -10.46 -7.99
N GLN A 291 -41.91 -11.60 -7.73
CA GLN A 291 -42.52 -12.94 -7.86
C GLN A 291 -42.56 -13.76 -6.56
N ILE A 292 -42.53 -13.09 -5.39
CA ILE A 292 -42.87 -13.72 -4.11
C ILE A 292 -44.09 -12.99 -3.54
N GLY A 293 -45.27 -13.37 -4.02
CA GLY A 293 -46.52 -12.89 -3.46
C GLY A 293 -47.73 -13.03 -4.38
N ASP A 294 -48.17 -14.26 -4.66
CA ASP A 294 -49.58 -14.62 -4.41
C ASP A 294 -49.75 -16.14 -4.50
N ASN A 295 -49.49 -16.81 -3.38
CA ASN A 295 -50.16 -18.07 -3.06
C ASN A 295 -50.94 -17.80 -1.78
N ARG A 296 -52.12 -17.21 -1.95
CA ARG A 296 -53.22 -17.32 -0.99
C ARG A 296 -54.30 -18.17 -1.62
N GLU A 297 -54.75 -19.14 -0.83
CA GLU A 297 -55.99 -19.90 -0.99
C GLU A 297 -57.19 -19.01 -1.33
#